data_AF-A0AA92BTC9-F1
#
_entry.id   AF-A0AA92BTC9-F1
#
_cell.length_a   1.000
_cell.length_b   1.000
_cell.length_c   1.000
_cell.angle_alpha   90.00
_cell.angle_beta   90.00
_cell.angle_gamma   90.00
#
_symmetry.space_group_name_H-M   'P 1'
#
loop_
_entity.id
_entity.type
_entity.pdbx_description
1 polymer ?
#
loop_
_entity_poly.entity_id
_entity_poly.type
_entity_poly.pdbx_seq_one_letter_code
_entity_poly.pdbx_strand_id
1 'polypeptide(L)'
;MSNANPITHVAFEADQLCLGWADGLLLRQSLGRYGRLQEASAQQRQAWRIAPQGSSVLWPGLGEQGLVIEGADWIWEHVCEQSMARLQALDWDLERLPERDQAIVALWRLEADGYNGGFLQFFCNWGERSYQLALDALQALGATRARAVVERQRQTIGDLQAHPPLERLWDIPERLSDEQHELIGGELDEQLWTALEEVPALAASHFYPPACE
;
A
#
# COMPACT_ATOMS: atom_id res chain seq x y z
N MET A 1 15.57 -11.64 -11.75
CA MET A 1 15.98 -11.70 -10.33
C MET A 1 15.10 -12.75 -9.69
N SER A 2 15.65 -13.78 -9.03
CA SER A 2 14.79 -14.77 -8.34
C SER A 2 14.12 -14.08 -7.15
N ASN A 3 12.83 -14.32 -6.95
CA ASN A 3 12.16 -13.88 -5.73
C ASN A 3 12.86 -14.61 -4.57
N ALA A 4 13.51 -13.85 -3.70
CA ALA A 4 14.38 -14.44 -2.69
C ALA A 4 13.57 -15.02 -1.50
N ASN A 5 12.26 -14.80 -1.49
CA ASN A 5 11.34 -15.47 -0.58
C ASN A 5 10.04 -15.86 -1.31
N PRO A 6 10.00 -17.00 -2.02
CA PRO A 6 8.83 -17.43 -2.78
C PRO A 6 7.72 -17.97 -1.86
N ILE A 7 6.48 -17.87 -2.33
CA ILE A 7 5.36 -18.67 -1.81
C ILE A 7 5.68 -20.15 -2.04
N THR A 8 5.57 -20.95 -0.98
CA THR A 8 5.82 -22.40 -0.99
C THR A 8 4.61 -23.20 -0.54
N HIS A 9 3.64 -22.56 0.10
CA HIS A 9 2.47 -23.22 0.67
C HIS A 9 1.18 -22.46 0.36
N VAL A 10 0.13 -23.20 0.02
CA VAL A 10 -1.23 -22.70 -0.20
C VAL A 10 -2.18 -23.70 0.44
N ALA A 11 -3.00 -23.24 1.38
CA ALA A 11 -4.00 -24.06 2.05
C ALA A 11 -5.30 -23.29 2.30
N PHE A 12 -6.37 -24.04 2.55
CA PHE A 12 -7.66 -23.50 2.95
C PHE A 12 -8.01 -24.08 4.32
N GLU A 13 -8.17 -23.21 5.32
CA GLU A 13 -8.51 -23.58 6.70
C GLU A 13 -9.88 -22.96 7.03
N ALA A 14 -10.94 -23.77 7.05
CA ALA A 14 -12.32 -23.30 7.23
C ALA A 14 -12.69 -22.17 6.25
N ASP A 15 -12.80 -20.93 6.73
CA ASP A 15 -13.13 -19.72 5.97
C ASP A 15 -11.90 -18.84 5.67
N GLN A 16 -10.69 -19.41 5.75
CA GLN A 16 -9.42 -18.70 5.50
C GLN A 16 -8.66 -19.29 4.30
N LEU A 17 -8.05 -18.41 3.53
CA LEU A 17 -6.93 -18.74 2.64
C LEU A 17 -5.63 -18.56 3.43
N CYS A 18 -4.75 -19.54 3.37
CA CYS A 18 -3.45 -19.52 4.04
C CYS A 18 -2.35 -19.59 2.98
N LEU A 19 -1.42 -18.63 3.03
CA LEU A 19 -0.23 -18.61 2.18
C LEU A 19 1.01 -18.71 3.06
N GLY A 20 1.97 -19.55 2.67
CA GLY A 20 3.24 -19.71 3.36
C GLY A 20 4.42 -19.39 2.44
N TRP A 21 5.43 -18.73 3.00
CA TRP A 21 6.66 -18.31 2.33
C TRP A 21 7.84 -19.21 2.74
N ALA A 22 8.92 -19.18 1.95
CA ALA A 22 10.07 -20.05 2.15
C ALA A 22 10.82 -19.81 3.47
N ASP A 23 10.74 -18.60 4.02
CA ASP A 23 11.29 -18.23 5.33
C ASP A 23 10.46 -18.73 6.53
N GLY A 24 9.33 -19.41 6.28
CA GLY A 24 8.44 -19.92 7.31
C GLY A 24 7.34 -18.94 7.74
N LEU A 25 7.26 -17.75 7.13
CA LEU A 25 6.10 -16.87 7.33
C LEU A 25 4.83 -17.57 6.83
N LEU A 26 3.79 -17.56 7.66
CA LEU A 26 2.47 -18.07 7.33
C LEU A 26 1.43 -16.99 7.60
N LEU A 27 0.82 -16.49 6.53
CA LEU A 27 -0.23 -15.48 6.60
C LEU A 27 -1.58 -16.13 6.32
N ARG A 28 -2.63 -15.53 6.89
CA ARG A 28 -4.01 -15.97 6.74
C ARG A 28 -4.88 -14.77 6.41
N GLN A 29 -5.78 -14.93 5.46
CA GLN A 29 -6.79 -13.93 5.16
C GLN A 29 -8.15 -14.59 4.97
N SER A 30 -9.20 -13.86 5.35
CA SER A 30 -10.58 -14.32 5.18
C SER A 30 -10.85 -14.59 3.71
N LEU A 31 -11.42 -15.77 3.44
CA LEU A 31 -11.88 -16.18 2.11
C LEU A 31 -12.94 -15.22 1.57
N GLY A 32 -13.65 -14.50 2.44
CA GLY A 32 -14.62 -13.49 2.07
C GLY A 32 -14.05 -12.30 1.29
N ARG A 33 -12.72 -12.08 1.35
CA ARG A 33 -12.04 -11.07 0.51
C ARG A 33 -11.97 -11.49 -0.96
N TYR A 34 -12.13 -12.78 -1.24
CA TYR A 34 -11.93 -13.37 -2.57
C TYR A 34 -13.24 -13.98 -3.07
N GLY A 35 -14.16 -13.15 -3.56
CA GLY A 35 -15.50 -13.60 -3.99
C GLY A 35 -15.47 -14.85 -4.88
N ARG A 36 -14.58 -14.89 -5.88
CA ARG A 36 -14.42 -16.08 -6.76
C ARG A 36 -13.95 -17.34 -6.02
N LEU A 37 -13.07 -17.23 -5.03
CA LEU A 37 -12.66 -18.39 -4.22
C LEU A 37 -13.73 -18.79 -3.22
N GLN A 38 -14.46 -17.82 -2.68
CA GLN A 38 -15.59 -18.07 -1.79
C GLN A 38 -16.69 -18.86 -2.50
N GLU A 39 -17.01 -18.50 -3.74
CA GLU A 39 -18.00 -19.18 -4.58
C GLU A 39 -17.51 -20.52 -5.14
N ALA A 40 -16.19 -20.71 -5.26
CA ALA A 40 -15.60 -21.92 -5.80
C ALA A 40 -15.88 -23.15 -4.93
N SER A 41 -16.12 -24.30 -5.58
CA SER A 41 -16.15 -25.61 -4.92
C SER A 41 -14.78 -25.97 -4.31
N ALA A 42 -14.76 -26.91 -3.37
CA ALA A 42 -13.50 -27.40 -2.78
C ALA A 42 -12.51 -27.90 -3.84
N GLN A 43 -12.99 -28.56 -4.90
CA GLN A 43 -12.14 -29.02 -6.00
C GLN A 43 -11.53 -27.85 -6.79
N GLN A 44 -12.34 -26.83 -7.11
CA GLN A 44 -11.85 -25.65 -7.81
C GLN A 44 -10.85 -24.86 -6.97
N ARG A 45 -11.07 -24.75 -5.65
CA ARG A 45 -10.13 -24.13 -4.72
C ARG A 45 -8.78 -24.85 -4.67
N GLN A 46 -8.75 -26.17 -4.84
CA GLN A 46 -7.50 -26.93 -4.89
C GLN A 46 -6.80 -26.91 -6.26
N ALA A 47 -7.44 -26.37 -7.30
CA ALA A 47 -6.88 -26.27 -8.65
C ALA A 47 -5.97 -25.04 -8.83
N TRP A 48 -5.13 -24.76 -7.83
CA TRP A 48 -4.15 -23.68 -7.88
C TRP A 48 -2.81 -24.14 -8.45
N ARG A 49 -2.02 -23.17 -8.89
CA ARG A 49 -0.59 -23.31 -9.16
C ARG A 49 0.13 -22.09 -8.61
N ILE A 50 1.31 -22.29 -8.04
CA ILE A 50 2.20 -21.18 -7.70
C ILE A 50 2.87 -20.72 -9.00
N ALA A 51 2.95 -19.41 -9.22
CA ALA A 51 3.63 -18.82 -10.37
C ALA A 51 5.10 -19.27 -10.42
N PRO A 52 5.74 -19.28 -11.60
CA PRO A 52 7.20 -19.29 -11.66
C PRO A 52 7.75 -18.22 -10.70
N GLN A 53 8.84 -18.53 -10.00
CA GLN A 53 9.43 -17.67 -8.95
C GLN A 53 8.59 -17.48 -7.67
N GLY A 54 7.39 -18.04 -7.57
CA GLY A 54 6.60 -18.00 -6.33
C GLY A 54 6.16 -16.60 -5.89
N SER A 55 5.96 -15.66 -6.82
CA SER A 55 5.45 -14.32 -6.53
C SER A 55 3.94 -14.28 -6.33
N SER A 56 3.20 -15.23 -6.92
CA SER A 56 1.74 -15.26 -6.86
C SER A 56 1.18 -16.68 -6.92
N VAL A 57 -0.09 -16.79 -6.55
CA VAL A 57 -0.88 -18.01 -6.69
C VAL A 57 -1.96 -17.80 -7.74
N LEU A 58 -2.07 -18.74 -8.68
CA LEU A 58 -3.01 -18.67 -9.78
C LEU A 58 -4.03 -19.79 -9.69
N TRP A 59 -5.29 -19.46 -9.98
CA TRP A 59 -6.38 -20.40 -10.26
C TRP A 59 -6.85 -20.20 -11.71
N PRO A 60 -6.32 -20.99 -12.67
CA PRO A 60 -6.64 -20.81 -14.09
C PRO A 60 -8.13 -21.01 -14.43
N GLY A 61 -8.84 -21.82 -13.64
CA GLY A 61 -10.25 -22.15 -13.86
C GLY A 61 -11.25 -21.20 -13.19
N LEU A 62 -10.81 -20.12 -12.55
CA LEU A 62 -11.69 -19.20 -11.81
C LEU A 62 -11.87 -17.86 -12.53
N GLY A 63 -12.92 -17.76 -13.34
CA GLY A 63 -13.21 -16.60 -14.19
C GLY A 63 -12.56 -16.70 -15.58
N GLU A 64 -12.91 -15.78 -16.48
CA GLU A 64 -12.48 -15.83 -17.89
C GLU A 64 -10.96 -15.75 -18.08
N GLN A 65 -10.29 -14.98 -17.24
CA GLN A 65 -8.83 -14.79 -17.26
C GLN A 65 -8.11 -15.59 -16.16
N GLY A 66 -8.85 -16.42 -15.41
CA GLY A 66 -8.39 -16.97 -14.15
C GLY A 66 -8.39 -15.95 -13.01
N LEU A 67 -7.99 -16.41 -11.83
CA LEU A 67 -7.74 -15.58 -10.65
C LEU A 67 -6.25 -15.63 -10.32
N VAL A 68 -5.68 -14.48 -9.97
CA VAL A 68 -4.32 -14.35 -9.47
C VAL A 68 -4.37 -13.63 -8.14
N ILE A 69 -3.60 -14.11 -7.17
CA ILE A 69 -3.36 -13.45 -5.89
C ILE A 69 -1.86 -13.18 -5.81
N GLU A 70 -1.50 -11.90 -5.75
CA GLU A 70 -0.11 -11.46 -5.64
C GLU A 70 0.35 -11.59 -4.18
N GLY A 71 1.49 -12.24 -3.97
CA GLY A 71 2.08 -12.38 -2.63
C GLY A 71 2.59 -11.07 -2.07
N ALA A 72 2.98 -10.13 -2.95
CA ALA A 72 3.44 -8.80 -2.55
C ALA A 72 2.39 -8.05 -1.72
N ASP A 73 1.12 -8.11 -2.12
CA ASP A 73 0.03 -7.43 -1.41
C ASP A 73 -0.12 -7.95 0.02
N TRP A 74 0.00 -9.28 0.19
CA TRP A 74 -0.07 -9.92 1.51
C TRP A 74 1.10 -9.56 2.40
N ILE A 75 2.32 -9.55 1.84
CA ILE A 75 3.53 -9.14 2.56
C ILE A 75 3.46 -7.67 2.94
N TRP A 76 3.01 -6.81 2.02
CA TRP A 76 2.87 -5.39 2.28
C TRP A 76 1.86 -5.12 3.38
N GLU A 77 0.67 -5.72 3.30
CA GLU A 77 -0.36 -5.65 4.35
C GLU A 77 0.19 -6.12 5.70
N HIS A 78 0.90 -7.25 5.73
CA HIS A 78 1.52 -7.77 6.95
C HIS A 78 2.53 -6.80 7.58
N VAL A 79 3.41 -6.21 6.76
CA VAL A 79 4.43 -5.26 7.24
C VAL A 79 3.79 -3.95 7.72
N CYS A 80 2.73 -3.49 7.04
CA CYS A 80 1.91 -2.36 7.48
C CYS A 80 1.24 -2.64 8.83
N GLU A 81 0.58 -3.77 8.98
CA GLU A 81 -0.07 -4.18 10.23
C GLU A 81 0.91 -4.21 11.41
N GLN A 82 2.10 -4.78 11.21
CA GLN A 82 3.14 -4.79 12.24
C GLN A 82 3.58 -3.38 12.64
N SER A 83 3.77 -2.49 11.66
CA SER A 83 4.23 -1.12 11.91
C SER A 83 3.15 -0.28 12.59
N MET A 84 1.88 -0.45 12.18
CA MET A 84 0.72 0.19 12.80
C MET A 84 0.48 -0.30 14.22
N ALA A 85 0.66 -1.60 14.49
CA ALA A 85 0.58 -2.13 15.85
C ALA A 85 1.65 -1.54 16.78
N ARG A 86 2.89 -1.35 16.28
CA ARG A 86 3.96 -0.66 17.02
C ARG A 86 3.63 0.82 17.24
N LEU A 87 3.10 1.50 16.23
CA LEU A 87 2.65 2.88 16.34
C LEU A 87 1.60 3.02 17.46
N GLN A 88 0.61 2.14 17.46
CA GLN A 88 -0.43 2.11 18.49
C GLN A 88 0.15 1.87 19.88
N ALA A 89 1.12 0.95 20.02
CA ALA A 89 1.80 0.69 21.29
C ALA A 89 2.66 1.88 21.79
N LEU A 90 2.93 2.86 20.93
CA LEU A 90 3.62 4.10 21.24
C LEU A 90 2.65 5.30 21.31
N ASP A 91 1.37 5.05 21.58
CA ASP A 91 0.32 6.06 21.71
C ASP A 91 0.18 6.94 20.46
N TRP A 92 0.38 6.34 19.29
CA TRP A 92 0.32 7.00 17.98
C TRP A 92 1.42 8.05 17.72
N ASP A 93 2.48 8.04 18.54
CA ASP A 93 3.63 8.91 18.36
C ASP A 93 4.58 8.38 17.27
N LEU A 94 4.48 8.98 16.08
CA LEU A 94 5.29 8.64 14.92
C LEU A 94 6.79 8.85 15.17
N GLU A 95 7.19 9.84 15.96
CA GLU A 95 8.61 10.16 16.16
C GLU A 95 9.33 9.13 17.03
N ARG A 96 8.58 8.37 17.83
CA ARG A 96 9.09 7.29 18.66
C ARG A 96 9.29 5.98 17.90
N LEU A 97 8.79 5.87 16.67
CA LEU A 97 9.02 4.70 15.83
C LEU A 97 10.44 4.67 15.26
N PRO A 98 11.01 3.48 15.02
CA PRO A 98 12.19 3.33 14.16
C PRO A 98 11.93 3.92 12.76
N GLU A 99 12.97 4.47 12.11
CA GLU A 99 12.86 5.11 10.80
C GLU A 99 12.18 4.23 9.74
N ARG A 100 12.49 2.92 9.74
CA ARG A 100 11.84 1.94 8.87
C ARG A 100 10.31 1.95 9.05
N ASP A 101 9.84 1.94 10.29
CA ASP A 101 8.40 1.88 10.57
C ASP A 101 7.74 3.25 10.31
N GLN A 102 8.46 4.37 10.51
CA GLN A 102 7.98 5.69 10.09
C GLN A 102 7.72 5.75 8.58
N ALA A 103 8.63 5.21 7.77
CA ALA A 103 8.48 5.14 6.32
C ALA A 103 7.28 4.28 5.91
N ILE A 104 7.11 3.11 6.53
CA ILE A 104 5.97 2.21 6.26
C ILE A 104 4.65 2.88 6.62
N VAL A 105 4.55 3.49 7.80
CA VAL A 105 3.35 4.20 8.23
C VAL A 105 3.01 5.36 7.29
N ALA A 106 4.00 6.11 6.82
CA ALA A 106 3.78 7.22 5.90
C ALA A 106 3.27 6.74 4.52
N LEU A 107 3.82 5.65 3.98
CA LEU A 107 3.33 5.03 2.74
C LEU A 107 1.91 4.49 2.91
N TRP A 108 1.65 3.77 4.00
CA TRP A 108 0.31 3.24 4.29
C TRP A 108 -0.73 4.36 4.40
N ARG A 109 -0.40 5.47 5.07
CA ARG A 109 -1.26 6.65 5.15
C ARG A 109 -1.54 7.26 3.78
N LEU A 110 -0.51 7.35 2.93
CA LEU A 110 -0.64 7.85 1.57
C LEU A 110 -1.57 6.96 0.73
N GLU A 111 -1.43 5.64 0.80
CA GLU A 111 -2.32 4.71 0.09
C GLU A 111 -3.76 4.78 0.62
N ALA A 112 -3.92 4.67 1.94
CA ALA A 112 -5.24 4.64 2.58
C ALA A 112 -6.04 5.92 2.30
N ASP A 113 -5.44 7.09 2.50
CA ASP A 113 -6.13 8.35 2.23
C ASP A 113 -6.16 8.69 0.74
N GLY A 114 -5.14 8.30 -0.03
CA GLY A 114 -5.12 8.43 -1.48
C GLY A 114 -6.33 7.78 -2.13
N TYR A 115 -6.65 6.53 -1.78
CA TYR A 115 -7.84 5.84 -2.30
C TYR A 115 -9.17 6.32 -1.72
N ASN A 116 -9.18 6.94 -0.53
CA ASN A 116 -10.42 7.37 0.12
C ASN A 116 -10.85 8.79 -0.25
N GLY A 117 -9.92 9.74 -0.27
CA GLY A 117 -10.19 11.16 -0.53
C GLY A 117 -9.02 11.90 -1.16
N GLY A 118 -8.14 11.15 -1.83
CA GLY A 118 -7.03 11.71 -2.59
C GLY A 118 -5.92 12.31 -1.73
N PHE A 119 -5.03 13.03 -2.41
CA PHE A 119 -3.88 13.65 -1.77
C PHE A 119 -4.26 14.70 -0.71
N LEU A 120 -5.36 15.44 -0.92
CA LEU A 120 -5.79 16.45 0.06
C LEU A 120 -6.17 15.80 1.39
N GLN A 121 -6.86 14.66 1.39
CA GLN A 121 -7.17 13.94 2.61
C GLN A 121 -5.89 13.51 3.33
N PHE A 122 -4.94 12.91 2.59
CA PHE A 122 -3.64 12.49 3.15
C PHE A 122 -2.91 13.67 3.80
N PHE A 123 -2.75 14.76 3.06
CA PHE A 123 -1.98 15.91 3.54
C PHE A 123 -2.67 16.59 4.73
N CYS A 124 -3.98 16.77 4.67
CA CYS A 124 -4.73 17.47 5.73
C CYS A 124 -4.82 16.66 7.03
N ASN A 125 -4.82 15.32 6.95
CA ASN A 125 -4.82 14.45 8.12
C ASN A 125 -3.45 14.36 8.79
N TRP A 126 -2.37 14.31 8.00
CA TRP A 126 -1.06 13.86 8.51
C TRP A 126 0.07 14.89 8.40
N GLY A 127 -0.13 15.95 7.63
CA GLY A 127 0.75 17.10 7.52
C GLY A 127 2.12 16.86 6.88
N GLU A 128 2.93 17.92 6.90
CA GLU A 128 4.22 18.03 6.19
C GLU A 128 5.21 16.92 6.57
N ARG A 129 5.25 16.52 7.85
CA ARG A 129 6.17 15.46 8.30
C ARG A 129 5.85 14.11 7.65
N SER A 130 4.58 13.73 7.59
CA SER A 130 4.17 12.48 6.95
C SER A 130 4.34 12.53 5.44
N TYR A 131 4.08 13.69 4.83
CA TYR A 131 4.38 13.94 3.42
C TYR A 131 5.86 13.73 3.09
N GLN A 132 6.78 14.33 3.86
CA GLN A 132 8.23 14.18 3.61
C GLN A 132 8.68 12.72 3.78
N LEU A 133 8.20 12.04 4.82
CA LEU A 133 8.47 10.62 5.03
C LEU A 133 7.98 9.76 3.86
N ALA A 134 6.79 10.04 3.33
CA ALA A 134 6.27 9.32 2.16
C ALA A 134 7.13 9.57 0.91
N LEU A 135 7.58 10.81 0.66
CA LEU A 135 8.47 11.10 -0.48
C LEU A 135 9.83 10.41 -0.36
N ASP A 136 10.42 10.41 0.83
CA ASP A 136 11.70 9.75 1.09
C ASP A 136 11.57 8.24 0.93
N ALA A 137 10.46 7.67 1.40
CA ALA A 137 10.16 6.25 1.23
C ALA A 137 9.94 5.89 -0.25
N LEU A 138 9.09 6.62 -0.99
CA LEU A 138 8.88 6.40 -2.43
C LEU A 138 10.18 6.49 -3.22
N GLN A 139 11.09 7.39 -2.82
CA GLN A 139 12.43 7.49 -3.42
C GLN A 139 13.30 6.26 -3.13
N ALA A 140 13.30 5.78 -1.88
CA ALA A 140 14.04 4.60 -1.49
C ALA A 140 13.52 3.33 -2.19
N LEU A 141 12.22 3.29 -2.49
CA LEU A 141 11.58 2.23 -3.29
C LEU A 141 11.86 2.35 -4.80
N GLY A 142 12.28 3.52 -5.28
CA GLY A 142 12.38 3.80 -6.71
C GLY A 142 11.03 4.06 -7.40
N ALA A 143 9.95 4.27 -6.63
CA ALA A 143 8.59 4.56 -7.09
C ALA A 143 8.49 6.00 -7.66
N THR A 144 9.18 6.23 -8.76
CA THR A 144 9.46 7.56 -9.32
C THR A 144 8.19 8.26 -9.77
N ARG A 145 7.21 7.52 -10.31
CA ARG A 145 5.93 8.07 -10.77
C ARG A 145 5.10 8.55 -9.58
N ALA A 146 4.90 7.69 -8.58
CA ALA A 146 4.16 8.05 -7.38
C ALA A 146 4.79 9.26 -6.68
N ARG A 147 6.12 9.27 -6.52
CA ARG A 147 6.85 10.41 -5.93
C ARG A 147 6.57 11.71 -6.70
N ALA A 148 6.69 11.68 -8.03
CA ALA A 148 6.50 12.87 -8.86
C ALA A 148 5.07 13.42 -8.79
N VAL A 149 4.06 12.55 -8.75
CA VAL A 149 2.66 12.96 -8.61
C VAL A 149 2.42 13.61 -7.24
N VAL A 150 2.88 12.97 -6.15
CA VAL A 150 2.73 13.50 -4.78
C VAL A 150 3.47 14.83 -4.61
N GLU A 151 4.67 14.97 -5.17
CA GLU A 151 5.41 16.24 -5.23
C GLU A 151 4.61 17.30 -5.99
N ARG A 152 4.04 16.95 -7.15
CA ARG A 152 3.26 17.87 -7.96
C ARG A 152 2.00 18.34 -7.23
N GLN A 153 1.27 17.44 -6.58
CA GLN A 153 0.08 17.78 -5.80
C GLN A 153 0.43 18.72 -4.64
N ARG A 154 1.54 18.47 -3.93
CA ARG A 154 2.03 19.37 -2.87
C ARG A 154 2.37 20.76 -3.40
N GLN A 155 3.03 20.84 -4.56
CA GLN A 155 3.37 22.11 -5.21
C GLN A 155 2.12 22.89 -5.62
N THR A 156 1.07 22.19 -6.07
CA THR A 156 -0.21 22.82 -6.42
C THR A 156 -0.88 23.49 -5.24
N ILE A 157 -0.74 22.94 -4.02
CA ILE A 157 -1.22 23.60 -2.79
C ILE A 157 -0.45 24.90 -2.50
N GLY A 158 0.81 25.01 -2.94
CA GLY A 158 1.64 26.20 -2.73
C GLY A 158 2.29 26.29 -1.33
N ASP A 159 2.93 27.42 -1.04
CA ASP A 159 3.54 27.66 0.27
C ASP A 159 2.46 27.99 1.30
N LEU A 160 2.34 27.13 2.32
CA LEU A 160 1.40 27.29 3.43
C LEU A 160 1.61 28.61 4.19
N GLN A 161 2.83 29.16 4.19
CA GLN A 161 3.17 30.43 4.85
C GLN A 161 2.80 31.66 4.01
N ALA A 162 2.55 31.49 2.72
CA ALA A 162 2.09 32.58 1.83
C ALA A 162 0.58 32.82 1.92
N HIS A 163 -0.16 31.94 2.61
CA HIS A 163 -1.56 32.13 2.95
C HIS A 163 -1.70 32.98 4.23
N PRO A 164 -2.83 33.71 4.42
CA PRO A 164 -3.24 34.13 5.77
C PRO A 164 -3.15 32.91 6.71
N PRO A 165 -2.72 33.07 7.97
CA PRO A 165 -2.39 31.95 8.83
C PRO A 165 -3.53 30.91 8.83
N LEU A 166 -3.24 29.70 8.34
CA LEU A 166 -4.14 28.57 8.41
C LEU A 166 -4.35 28.22 9.88
N GLU A 167 -5.60 28.08 10.33
CA GLU A 167 -5.88 27.62 11.69
C GLU A 167 -5.69 26.10 11.76
N ARG A 168 -6.06 25.40 10.68
CA ARG A 168 -5.92 23.95 10.49
C ARG A 168 -5.55 23.63 9.05
N LEU A 169 -4.91 22.47 8.83
CA LEU A 169 -4.60 22.00 7.47
C LEU A 169 -5.87 21.80 6.62
N TRP A 170 -6.98 21.41 7.25
CA TRP A 170 -8.27 21.27 6.59
C TRP A 170 -8.89 22.60 6.12
N ASP A 171 -8.27 23.75 6.39
CA ASP A 171 -8.65 25.01 5.76
C ASP A 171 -8.14 25.09 4.31
N ILE A 172 -7.14 24.26 3.92
CA ILE A 172 -6.51 24.29 2.59
C ILE A 172 -7.53 24.13 1.46
N PRO A 173 -8.43 23.13 1.45
CA PRO A 173 -9.37 22.94 0.34
C PRO A 173 -10.23 24.17 0.06
N GLU A 174 -10.62 24.94 1.08
CA GLU A 174 -11.43 26.16 0.90
C GLU A 174 -10.63 27.34 0.30
N ARG A 175 -9.29 27.23 0.25
CA ARG A 175 -8.39 28.27 -0.26
C ARG A 175 -7.91 28.00 -1.68
N LEU A 176 -8.14 26.79 -2.20
CA LEU A 176 -7.77 26.43 -3.56
C LEU A 176 -8.71 27.10 -4.56
N SER A 177 -8.17 27.53 -5.70
CA SER A 177 -9.00 27.92 -6.85
C SER A 177 -9.69 26.69 -7.44
N ASP A 178 -10.75 26.94 -8.23
CA ASP A 178 -11.43 25.87 -8.98
C ASP A 178 -10.45 25.10 -9.89
N GLU A 179 -9.48 25.79 -10.49
CA GLU A 179 -8.43 25.17 -11.31
C GLU A 179 -7.51 24.25 -10.50
N GLN A 180 -7.17 24.63 -9.26
CA GLN A 180 -6.36 23.79 -8.38
C GLN A 180 -7.14 22.56 -7.90
N HIS A 181 -8.44 22.72 -7.60
CA HIS A 181 -9.32 21.60 -7.26
C HIS A 181 -9.40 20.59 -8.38
N GLU A 182 -9.69 21.04 -9.60
CA GLU A 182 -9.80 20.16 -10.76
C GLU A 182 -8.46 19.47 -11.05
N LEU A 183 -7.35 20.19 -10.99
CA LEU A 183 -6.03 19.60 -11.20
C LEU A 183 -5.71 18.52 -10.16
N ILE A 184 -5.97 18.77 -8.87
CA ILE A 184 -5.66 17.78 -7.82
C ILE A 184 -6.63 16.60 -7.89
N GLY A 185 -7.94 16.85 -7.76
CA GLY A 185 -8.94 15.80 -7.61
C GLY A 185 -9.35 15.13 -8.91
N GLY A 186 -9.36 15.87 -10.02
CA GLY A 186 -9.78 15.37 -11.33
C GLY A 186 -8.66 14.68 -12.10
N GLU A 187 -7.42 15.18 -12.01
CA GLU A 187 -6.30 14.65 -12.81
C GLU A 187 -5.22 13.94 -12.00
N LEU A 188 -4.72 14.59 -10.93
CA LEU A 188 -3.55 14.07 -10.21
C LEU A 188 -3.90 12.93 -9.27
N ASP A 189 -5.09 12.90 -8.66
CA ASP A 189 -5.53 11.78 -7.82
C ASP A 189 -5.71 10.49 -8.66
N GLU A 190 -6.22 10.58 -9.89
CA GLU A 190 -6.29 9.41 -10.79
C GLU A 190 -4.89 8.89 -11.15
N GLN A 191 -3.96 9.81 -11.43
CA GLN A 191 -2.56 9.47 -11.68
C GLN A 191 -1.90 8.86 -10.43
N LEU A 192 -2.24 9.37 -9.25
CA LEU A 192 -1.76 8.85 -7.98
C LEU A 192 -2.24 7.41 -7.78
N TRP A 193 -3.54 7.13 -7.96
CA TRP A 193 -4.09 5.77 -7.83
C TRP A 193 -3.36 4.78 -8.72
N THR A 194 -3.17 5.14 -9.99
CA THR A 194 -2.45 4.31 -10.96
C THR A 194 -0.99 4.13 -10.56
N ALA A 195 -0.33 5.19 -10.10
CA ALA A 195 1.06 5.13 -9.68
C ALA A 195 1.28 4.37 -8.36
N LEU A 196 0.25 4.28 -7.50
CA LEU A 196 0.31 3.52 -6.26
C LEU A 196 0.15 2.01 -6.48
N GLU A 197 -0.38 1.56 -7.62
CA GLU A 197 -0.53 0.11 -7.92
C GLU A 197 0.80 -0.67 -7.86
N GLU A 198 1.95 -0.02 -8.14
CA GLU A 198 3.26 -0.67 -8.05
C GLU A 198 3.87 -0.66 -6.63
N VAL A 199 3.35 0.18 -5.73
CA VAL A 199 3.92 0.41 -4.41
C VAL A 199 3.93 -0.85 -3.55
N PRO A 200 2.86 -1.66 -3.44
CA PRO A 200 2.88 -2.89 -2.66
C PRO A 200 4.02 -3.84 -3.06
N ALA A 201 4.27 -4.03 -4.37
CA ALA A 201 5.34 -4.88 -4.88
C ALA A 201 6.73 -4.34 -4.55
N LEU A 202 6.95 -3.04 -4.74
CA LEU A 202 8.22 -2.39 -4.41
C LEU A 202 8.47 -2.39 -2.89
N ALA A 203 7.45 -2.05 -2.11
CA ALA A 203 7.50 -1.97 -0.66
C ALA A 203 7.72 -3.35 -0.02
N ALA A 204 7.03 -4.39 -0.48
CA ALA A 204 7.27 -5.75 -0.03
C ALA A 204 8.72 -6.18 -0.29
N SER A 205 9.24 -5.89 -1.49
CA SER A 205 10.63 -6.22 -1.86
C SER A 205 11.67 -5.47 -1.01
N HIS A 206 11.37 -4.23 -0.62
CA HIS A 206 12.28 -3.36 0.13
C HIS A 206 12.24 -3.62 1.64
N PHE A 207 11.04 -3.70 2.22
CA PHE A 207 10.85 -3.79 3.67
C PHE A 207 10.79 -5.23 4.18
N TYR A 208 10.56 -6.20 3.30
CA TYR A 208 10.60 -7.62 3.62
C TYR A 208 11.68 -8.34 2.79
N PRO A 209 12.96 -7.91 2.92
CA PRO A 209 14.04 -8.56 2.19
C PRO A 209 14.19 -10.00 2.67
N PRO A 210 14.72 -10.89 1.82
CA PRO A 210 15.00 -12.27 2.20
C PRO A 210 15.86 -12.35 3.46
N ALA A 211 15.70 -13.45 4.21
CA ALA A 211 16.73 -13.85 5.16
C ALA A 211 18.07 -13.95 4.41
N CYS A 212 19.07 -13.16 4.80
CA CYS A 212 20.42 -13.34 4.29
C CYS A 212 20.84 -14.80 4.52
N GLU A 213 21.29 -15.47 3.46
CA GLU A 213 22.11 -16.70 3.58
C GLU A 213 23.41 -16.41 4.33
#